data_AF-W4M1B4-F1
#
_entry.id   AF-W4M1B4-F1
#
_cell.length_a   1.000
_cell.length_b   1.000
_cell.length_c   1.000
_cell.angle_alpha   90.00
_cell.angle_beta   90.00
_cell.angle_gamma   90.00
#
_symmetry.space_group_name_H-M   'P 1'
#
loop_
_entity.id
_entity.type
_entity.pdbx_description
1 polymer ?
#
loop_
_entity_poly.entity_id
_entity_poly.type
_entity_poly.pdbx_seq_one_letter_code
_entity_poly.pdbx_strand_id
1 'polypeptide(L)' 'MPKTSNKRYNLVLPQPLFDELQAIADERHTTVLEVLKQFIRLGLLISKAEKSPDVAVILREGDRDRDLMLI' A
#
# COMPACT_ATOMS: atom_id res chain seq x y z
N MET A 1 14.40 24.86 5.83
CA MET A 1 13.20 24.14 5.33
C MET A 1 13.66 22.87 4.63
N PRO A 2 13.15 21.67 4.98
CA PRO A 2 13.55 20.46 4.27
C PRO A 2 13.07 20.58 2.81
N LYS A 3 13.99 20.46 1.85
CA LYS A 3 13.64 20.43 0.41
C LYS A 3 12.74 19.24 0.15
N THR A 4 11.48 19.47 -0.18
CA THR A 4 10.58 18.45 -0.76
C THR A 4 11.07 18.13 -2.18
N SER A 5 12.12 17.33 -2.29
CA SER A 5 12.63 16.85 -3.56
C SER A 5 11.78 15.67 -3.99
N ASN A 6 10.88 15.89 -4.95
CA ASN A 6 10.18 14.80 -5.63
C ASN A 6 11.22 13.95 -6.37
N LYS A 7 11.15 12.63 -6.17
CA LYS A 7 11.95 11.66 -6.92
C LYS A 7 11.07 11.07 -8.02
N ARG A 8 11.57 11.06 -9.25
CA ARG A 8 10.94 10.37 -10.38
C ARG A 8 11.64 9.04 -10.60
N TYR A 9 10.87 7.98 -10.73
CA TYR A 9 11.34 6.64 -11.02
C TYR A 9 10.42 6.02 -12.09
N ASN A 10 10.99 5.15 -12.91
CA ASN A 10 10.23 4.32 -13.84
C ASN A 10 10.01 2.96 -13.19
N LEU A 11 8.80 2.43 -13.28
CA LEU A 11 8.42 1.17 -12.67
C LEU A 11 7.88 0.24 -13.77
N VAL A 12 8.42 -0.98 -13.84
CA VAL A 12 7.90 -2.05 -14.68
C VAL A 12 7.09 -2.97 -13.78
N LEU A 13 5.83 -3.20 -14.12
CA LEU A 13 4.92 -4.08 -13.39
C LEU A 13 4.43 -5.21 -14.31
N PRO A 14 4.19 -6.42 -13.78
CA PRO A 14 3.42 -7.44 -14.50
C PRO A 14 2.04 -6.88 -14.87
N GLN A 15 1.59 -7.14 -16.10
CA GLN A 15 0.29 -6.65 -16.60
C GLN A 15 -0.88 -6.97 -15.65
N PRO A 16 -1.02 -8.19 -15.09
CA PRO A 16 -2.15 -8.50 -14.20
C PRO A 16 -2.20 -7.60 -12.96
N LEU A 17 -1.04 -7.29 -12.39
CA LEU A 17 -0.95 -6.41 -11.23
C LEU A 17 -1.30 -4.96 -11.59
N PHE A 18 -0.91 -4.51 -12.79
CA PHE A 18 -1.32 -3.20 -13.28
C PHE A 18 -2.84 -3.12 -13.47
N ASP A 19 -3.46 -4.17 -14.01
CA ASP A 19 -4.90 -4.23 -14.24
C ASP A 19 -5.69 -4.15 -12.92
N GLU A 20 -5.23 -4.83 -11.86
CA GLU A 20 -5.82 -4.71 -10.52
C GLU A 20 -5.72 -3.28 -9.97
N LEU A 21 -4.55 -2.64 -10.11
CA LEU A 21 -4.36 -1.26 -9.69
C LEU A 21 -5.23 -0.28 -10.49
N GLN A 22 -5.38 -0.53 -11.80
CA GLN A 22 -6.21 0.28 -12.69
C GLN A 22 -7.69 0.16 -12.31
N ALA A 23 -8.18 -1.05 -12.03
CA ALA A 23 -9.56 -1.25 -11.60
C ALA A 23 -9.89 -0.47 -10.31
N ILE A 24 -9.00 -0.48 -9.32
CA ILE A 24 -9.15 0.30 -8.08
C ILE A 24 -9.12 1.81 -8.36
N ALA A 25 -8.23 2.24 -9.26
CA ALA A 25 -8.12 3.64 -9.64
C ALA A 25 -9.41 4.13 -10.32
N ASP A 26 -9.96 3.33 -11.22
CA ASP A 26 -11.20 3.62 -11.95
C ASP A 26 -12.40 3.69 -11.00
N GLU A 27 -12.55 2.71 -10.11
CA GLU A 27 -13.60 2.67 -9.08
C GLU A 27 -13.57 3.92 -8.19
N ARG A 28 -12.37 4.38 -7.82
CA ARG A 28 -12.16 5.52 -6.92
C ARG A 28 -12.03 6.86 -7.65
N HIS A 29 -12.22 6.88 -8.97
CA HIS A 29 -12.02 8.06 -9.82
C HIS A 29 -10.68 8.77 -9.57
N THR A 30 -9.60 7.99 -9.50
CA THR A 30 -8.23 8.47 -9.24
C THR A 30 -7.25 7.90 -10.26
N THR A 31 -5.94 8.11 -10.05
CA THR A 31 -4.90 7.57 -10.93
C THR A 31 -4.21 6.37 -10.28
N VAL A 32 -3.69 5.45 -11.11
CA VAL A 32 -2.85 4.32 -10.66
C VAL A 32 -1.70 4.80 -9.78
N LEU A 33 -1.12 5.97 -10.07
CA LEU A 33 -0.04 6.55 -9.26
C LEU A 33 -0.50 6.90 -7.84
N GLU A 34 -1.71 7.45 -7.68
CA GLU A 34 -2.24 7.75 -6.34
C GLU A 34 -2.57 6.48 -5.56
N VAL A 35 -3.11 5.45 -6.22
CA VAL A 35 -3.32 4.12 -5.62
C VAL A 35 -1.98 3.52 -5.15
N LEU A 36 -0.96 3.53 -6.00
CA LEU A 36 0.39 3.06 -5.66
C LEU A 36 0.97 3.82 -4.45
N LYS A 37 0.84 5.15 -4.41
CA LYS A 37 1.29 5.96 -3.26
C LYS A 37 0.57 5.57 -1.97
N GLN A 38 -0.72 5.25 -2.02
CA GLN A 38 -1.48 4.80 -0.85
C GLN A 38 -0.97 3.45 -0.36
N PHE A 39 -0.78 2.48 -1.25
CA PHE A 39 -0.24 1.17 -0.86
C PHE A 39 1.19 1.24 -0.34
N ILE A 40 2.05 2.06 -0.93
CA ILE A 40 3.42 2.30 -0.41
C ILE A 40 3.36 2.86 1.01
N ARG A 41 2.47 3.82 1.29
CA ARG A 41 2.30 4.37 2.65
C ARG A 41 1.82 3.32 3.64
N LEU A 42 0.85 2.50 3.25
CA LEU A 42 0.34 1.41 4.08
C LEU A 42 1.45 0.38 4.37
N GLY A 43 2.16 -0.08 3.34
CA GLY A 43 3.29 -1.00 3.51
C GLY A 43 4.37 -0.42 4.43
N LEU A 44 4.73 0.86 4.27
CA LEU A 44 5.70 1.52 5.15
C LEU A 44 5.22 1.65 6.61
N LEU A 45 3.92 1.81 6.84
CA LEU A 45 3.36 1.82 8.18
C LEU A 45 3.51 0.44 8.82
N ILE A 46 3.17 -0.61 8.08
CA ILE A 46 3.24 -1.98 8.57
C ILE A 46 4.69 -2.40 8.83
N SER A 47 5.61 -2.14 7.89
CA SER A 47 7.04 -2.45 8.09
C SER A 47 7.69 -1.68 9.24
N LYS A 48 7.08 -0.57 9.69
CA LYS A 48 7.50 0.13 10.92
C LYS A 48 6.92 -0.56 12.17
N ALA A 49 5.67 -1.00 12.09
CA ALA A 49 4.94 -1.67 13.15
C ALA A 49 5.65 -2.99 13.55
N GLU A 50 6.06 -3.79 12.56
CA GLU A 50 6.77 -5.08 12.76
C GLU A 50 8.13 -4.98 13.48
N LYS A 51 8.73 -3.78 13.55
CA LYS A 51 10.01 -3.58 14.25
C LYS A 51 9.85 -3.54 15.77
N SER A 52 8.64 -3.35 16.25
CA SER A 52 8.34 -3.37 17.68
C SER A 52 7.96 -4.79 18.09
N PRO A 53 8.60 -5.37 19.12
CA PRO A 53 8.09 -6.60 19.72
C PRO A 53 6.64 -6.35 20.20
N ASP A 54 5.78 -7.36 20.05
CA ASP A 54 4.37 -7.36 20.45
C ASP A 54 3.39 -6.55 19.57
N VAL A 55 3.79 -6.18 18.35
CA VAL A 55 2.87 -5.54 17.39
C VAL A 55 2.33 -6.54 16.38
N ALA A 56 0.99 -6.56 16.24
CA ALA A 56 0.26 -7.33 15.24
C ALA A 56 -0.53 -6.39 14.32
N VAL A 57 -0.58 -6.73 13.03
CA VAL A 57 -1.44 -6.06 12.05
C VAL A 57 -2.64 -6.95 11.79
N ILE A 58 -3.82 -6.46 12.16
CA ILE A 58 -5.08 -7.19 12.05
C ILE A 58 -5.91 -6.56 10.93
N LEU A 59 -6.36 -7.37 9.97
CA LEU A 59 -7.38 -6.96 9.00
C LEU A 59 -8.74 -7.40 9.56
N ARG A 60 -9.55 -6.42 9.97
CA ARG A 60 -10.91 -6.66 10.47
C ARG A 60 -11.94 -6.42 9.36
N GLU A 61 -12.72 -7.46 9.03
CA GLU A 61 -13.85 -7.41 8.11
C GLU A 61 -15.16 -7.64 8.89
N GLY A 62 -15.77 -6.54 9.35
CA GLY A 62 -16.94 -6.61 10.23
C GLY A 62 -16.57 -7.22 11.59
N ASP A 63 -17.23 -8.32 11.97
CA ASP A 63 -16.94 -9.09 13.20
C ASP A 63 -15.88 -10.19 13.00
N ARG A 64 -15.25 -10.25 11.83
CA ARG A 64 -14.21 -11.23 11.53
C ARG A 64 -12.84 -10.58 11.59
N ASP A 65 -12.03 -11.04 12.52
CA ASP A 65 -10.61 -10.72 12.58
C ASP A 65 -9.84 -11.73 11.72
N ARG A 66 -9.03 -11.23 10.79
CA ARG A 66 -8.02 -12.02 10.09
C ARG A 66 -6.64 -11.47 10.42
N ASP A 67 -5.78 -12.36 10.90
CA ASP A 67 -4.37 -12.03 11.08
C ASP A 67 -3.70 -11.91 9.71
N LEU A 68 -3.08 -10.76 9.44
CA LEU A 68 -2.21 -10.61 8.28
C LEU A 68 -0.82 -11.09 8.66
N MET A 69 -0.48 -12.30 8.22
CA MET A 69 0.90 -12.78 8.26
C MET A 69 1.62 -12.23 7.03
N LEU A 70 2.30 -11.10 7.18
CA LEU A 70 3.20 -10.58 6.16
C LEU A 70 4.51 -11.38 6.26
N ILE A 71 4.78 -12.16 5.20
CA ILE A 71 5.95 -13.03 5.09
C ILE A 71 7.11 -12.23 4.49
#